data_AF-A0AA42DKV7-F1
#
_entry.id   AF-A0AA42DKV7-F1
#
_cell.length_a   1.000
_cell.length_b   1.000
_cell.length_c   1.000
_cell.angle_alpha   90.00
_cell.angle_beta   90.00
_cell.angle_gamma   90.00
#
_symmetry.space_group_name_H-M   'P 1'
#
loop_
_entity.id
_entity.type
_entity.pdbx_description
1 polymer ?
#
loop_
_entity_poly.entity_id
_entity_poly.type
_entity_poly.pdbx_seq_one_letter_code
_entity_poly.pdbx_strand_id
1 'polypeptide(L)'
;MKQNLKFIGKVTAIHVITYILCGMFFSTIFNYEGLFELGNAKYFMRPAYGIGAVIGPLVQIVRGALFGCVLLLVKDSFIGKKYGALKLWAVLAIVGIINTPGPAPCSIEGIIYTQLPLEFHLKGAPEILIQTLLFSYFVTRTQKATKKSFVSDKYKTACLAMMITGIGFSLSGIVLALILKVDIMAGMEDKMAFGVMGIAMIIAFVATQWYVQNQNTFNKVIHLIICYSVLAILPTVYNYIVDSPFKSSLALVIGVIPTMIIGIVVYKRNKEVIS
;
A
#
# COMPACT_ATOMS: atom_id res chain seq x y z
N MET A 1 -11.47 17.78 -17.02
CA MET A 1 -11.78 16.77 -15.98
C MET A 1 -10.99 15.46 -16.09
N LYS A 2 -11.00 14.73 -17.21
CA LYS A 2 -10.32 13.41 -17.33
C LYS A 2 -8.81 13.44 -16.97
N GLN A 3 -8.07 14.49 -17.35
CA GLN A 3 -6.64 14.62 -17.02
C GLN A 3 -6.39 14.87 -15.52
N ASN A 4 -7.26 15.62 -14.85
CA ASN A 4 -7.16 15.90 -13.42
C ASN A 4 -7.42 14.64 -12.59
N LEU A 5 -8.45 13.85 -12.94
CA LEU A 5 -8.70 12.56 -12.29
C LEU A 5 -7.53 11.58 -12.51
N LYS A 6 -6.93 11.56 -13.71
CA LYS A 6 -5.73 10.75 -13.98
C LYS A 6 -4.54 11.17 -13.09
N PHE A 7 -4.36 12.47 -12.86
CA PHE A 7 -3.31 12.97 -11.97
C PHE A 7 -3.57 12.55 -10.52
N ILE A 8 -4.78 12.77 -9.99
CA ILE A 8 -5.16 12.37 -8.64
C ILE A 8 -4.98 10.86 -8.44
N GLY A 9 -5.44 10.05 -9.40
CA GLY A 9 -5.27 8.60 -9.37
C GLY A 9 -3.79 8.17 -9.39
N LYS A 10 -2.94 8.83 -10.19
CA LYS A 10 -1.49 8.60 -10.18
C LYS A 10 -0.89 8.89 -8.81
N VAL A 11 -1.20 10.05 -8.23
CA VAL A 11 -0.69 10.46 -6.91
C VAL A 11 -1.14 9.47 -5.83
N THR A 12 -2.42 9.09 -5.85
CA THR A 12 -3.00 8.13 -4.90
C THR A 12 -2.28 6.79 -4.96
N ALA A 13 -2.10 6.24 -6.18
CA ALA A 13 -1.40 4.98 -6.37
C ALA A 13 0.05 5.05 -5.87
N ILE A 14 0.78 6.11 -6.20
CA ILE A 14 2.17 6.28 -5.74
C ILE A 14 2.21 6.35 -4.21
N HIS A 15 1.33 7.12 -3.57
CA HIS A 15 1.24 7.21 -2.11
C HIS A 15 1.03 5.85 -1.46
N VAL A 16 0.04 5.08 -1.94
CA VAL A 16 -0.27 3.76 -1.40
C VAL A 16 0.90 2.81 -1.56
N ILE A 17 1.52 2.77 -2.75
CA ILE A 17 2.68 1.91 -3.00
C ILE A 17 3.85 2.27 -2.09
N THR A 18 4.25 3.55 -2.04
CA THR A 18 5.40 3.95 -1.22
C THR A 18 5.12 3.75 0.26
N TYR A 19 3.89 3.99 0.72
CA TYR A 19 3.49 3.73 2.10
C TYR A 19 3.60 2.26 2.46
N ILE A 20 3.03 1.35 1.67
CA ILE A 20 3.07 -0.08 1.98
C ILE A 20 4.51 -0.61 1.95
N LEU A 21 5.29 -0.24 0.93
CA LEU A 21 6.68 -0.71 0.79
C LEU A 21 7.56 -0.21 1.93
N CYS A 22 7.48 1.07 2.27
CA CYS A 22 8.23 1.64 3.39
C CYS A 22 7.76 1.06 4.72
N GLY A 23 6.44 0.97 4.93
CA GLY A 23 5.85 0.41 6.14
C GLY A 23 6.33 -1.02 6.41
N MET A 24 6.27 -1.91 5.42
CA MET A 24 6.76 -3.29 5.57
C MET A 24 8.26 -3.36 5.84
N PHE A 25 9.05 -2.52 5.15
CA PHE A 25 10.51 -2.51 5.30
C PHE A 25 10.93 -2.01 6.69
N PHE A 26 10.38 -0.87 7.12
CA PHE A 26 10.76 -0.25 8.38
C PHE A 26 10.08 -0.87 9.60
N SER A 27 8.88 -1.43 9.48
CA SER A 27 8.26 -2.17 10.58
C SER A 27 9.10 -3.37 11.00
N THR A 28 9.78 -4.00 10.04
CA THR A 28 10.68 -5.12 10.27
C THR A 28 12.00 -4.66 10.89
N ILE A 29 12.61 -3.60 10.34
CA ILE A 29 13.91 -3.09 10.79
C ILE A 29 13.84 -2.50 12.20
N PHE A 30 12.74 -1.79 12.53
CA PHE A 30 12.61 -1.08 13.79
C PHE A 30 11.74 -1.77 14.83
N ASN A 31 11.27 -2.99 14.56
CA ASN A 31 10.42 -3.78 15.45
C ASN A 31 9.24 -2.97 16.00
N TYR A 32 8.27 -2.66 15.14
CA TYR A 32 7.16 -1.77 15.49
C TYR A 32 6.33 -2.21 16.69
N GLU A 33 6.24 -3.51 16.92
CA GLU A 33 5.58 -4.03 18.13
C GLU A 33 6.24 -3.52 19.41
N GLY A 34 7.56 -3.70 19.54
CA GLY A 34 8.29 -3.18 20.68
C GLY A 34 8.33 -1.65 20.71
N LEU A 35 8.44 -1.02 19.54
CA LEU A 35 8.51 0.43 19.42
C LEU A 35 7.20 1.11 19.86
N PHE A 36 6.05 0.53 19.52
CA PHE A 36 4.74 1.11 19.84
C PHE A 36 4.37 0.87 21.31
N GLU A 37 4.92 -0.18 21.94
CA GLU A 37 4.79 -0.44 23.36
C GLU A 37 5.80 0.34 24.24
N LEU A 38 6.72 1.09 23.61
CA LEU A 38 7.82 1.76 24.32
C LEU A 38 7.33 2.93 25.19
N GLY A 39 7.46 2.80 26.50
CA GLY A 39 7.19 3.90 27.44
C GLY A 39 5.79 4.47 27.28
N ASN A 40 5.70 5.78 27.02
CA ASN A 40 4.42 6.45 26.81
C ASN A 40 3.85 6.26 25.39
N ALA A 41 4.61 5.69 24.45
CA ALA A 41 4.11 5.41 23.10
C ALA A 41 2.90 4.47 23.15
N LYS A 42 2.85 3.53 24.11
CA LYS A 42 1.72 2.58 24.26
C LYS A 42 0.37 3.22 24.58
N TYR A 43 0.40 4.42 25.18
CA TYR A 43 -0.81 5.19 25.49
C TYR A 43 -1.22 6.10 24.32
N PHE A 44 -0.32 6.34 23.39
CA PHE A 44 -0.54 7.20 22.22
C PHE A 44 -0.84 6.39 20.95
N MET A 45 -0.10 5.31 20.73
CA MET A 45 -0.20 4.42 19.59
C MET A 45 -1.18 3.29 19.88
N ARG A 46 -1.92 2.90 18.84
CA ARG A 46 -2.59 1.60 18.84
C ARG A 46 -1.56 0.49 18.65
N PRO A 47 -1.85 -0.75 19.07
CA PRO A 47 -0.96 -1.89 18.82
C PRO A 47 -0.57 -1.99 17.34
N ALA A 48 0.71 -2.28 17.08
CA ALA A 48 1.28 -2.29 15.72
C ALA A 48 0.54 -3.26 14.78
N TYR A 49 0.02 -4.35 15.33
CA TYR A 49 -0.79 -5.34 14.64
C TYR A 49 -2.23 -5.38 15.20
N GLY A 50 -2.82 -4.24 15.57
CA GLY A 50 -4.25 -4.11 15.95
C GLY A 50 -5.10 -3.54 14.80
N ILE A 51 -6.45 -3.46 14.91
CA ILE A 51 -7.41 -3.06 13.83
C ILE A 51 -6.91 -1.94 12.88
N GLY A 52 -6.15 -0.98 13.40
CA GLY A 52 -5.53 0.08 12.62
C GLY A 52 -4.63 -0.42 11.49
N ALA A 53 -3.92 -1.54 11.65
CA ALA A 53 -3.07 -2.15 10.63
C ALA A 53 -3.86 -2.73 9.45
N VAL A 54 -5.05 -3.29 9.70
CA VAL A 54 -5.94 -3.85 8.65
C VAL A 54 -6.65 -2.75 7.88
N ILE A 55 -7.13 -1.73 8.59
CA ILE A 55 -7.81 -0.59 7.98
C ILE A 55 -6.80 0.40 7.36
N GLY A 56 -5.54 0.35 7.81
CA GLY A 56 -4.45 1.24 7.40
C GLY A 56 -4.32 1.38 5.89
N PRO A 57 -4.16 0.28 5.12
CA PRO A 57 -4.09 0.33 3.65
C PRO A 57 -5.29 1.02 3.00
N LEU A 58 -6.51 0.84 3.53
CA LEU A 58 -7.73 1.48 3.00
C LEU A 58 -7.70 2.99 3.24
N VAL A 59 -7.32 3.41 4.45
CA VAL A 59 -7.19 4.83 4.81
C VAL A 59 -6.11 5.52 3.97
N GLN A 60 -5.07 4.79 3.55
CA GLN A 60 -4.06 5.35 2.66
C GLN A 60 -4.60 5.73 1.28
N ILE A 61 -5.64 5.06 0.78
CA ILE A 61 -6.27 5.44 -0.49
C ILE A 61 -6.90 6.82 -0.35
N VAL A 62 -7.61 7.07 0.76
CA VAL A 62 -8.22 8.37 1.05
C VAL A 62 -7.14 9.44 1.21
N ARG A 63 -6.08 9.17 1.99
CA ARG A 63 -4.95 10.11 2.17
C ARG A 63 -4.24 10.41 0.84
N GLY A 64 -4.00 9.40 0.02
CA GLY A 64 -3.41 9.56 -1.31
C GLY A 64 -4.27 10.40 -2.25
N ALA A 65 -5.60 10.23 -2.19
CA ALA A 65 -6.54 11.04 -2.96
C ALA A 65 -6.53 12.51 -2.51
N LEU A 66 -6.51 12.77 -1.19
CA LEU A 66 -6.37 14.12 -0.64
C LEU A 66 -5.07 14.79 -1.07
N PHE A 67 -3.93 14.07 -1.01
CA PHE A 67 -2.68 14.56 -1.59
C PHE A 67 -2.84 14.88 -3.07
N GLY A 68 -3.47 13.99 -3.85
CA GLY A 68 -3.73 14.22 -5.26
C GLY A 68 -4.52 15.51 -5.52
N CYS A 69 -5.57 15.77 -4.74
CA CYS A 69 -6.40 16.97 -4.85
C CYS A 69 -5.60 18.25 -4.56
N VAL A 70 -4.85 18.29 -3.45
CA VAL A 70 -4.04 19.46 -3.07
C VAL A 70 -2.89 19.68 -4.06
N LEU A 71 -2.17 18.62 -4.42
CA LEU A 71 -1.06 18.70 -5.36
C LEU A 71 -1.50 19.09 -6.76
N LEU A 72 -2.75 18.84 -7.14
CA LEU A 72 -3.30 19.30 -8.42
C LEU A 72 -3.31 20.84 -8.50
N LEU A 73 -3.56 21.53 -7.38
CA LEU A 73 -3.61 23.00 -7.31
C LEU A 73 -2.23 23.64 -7.50
N VAL A 74 -1.18 22.95 -7.06
CA VAL A 74 0.20 23.47 -7.05
C VAL A 74 1.13 22.71 -8.01
N LYS A 75 0.56 21.89 -8.90
CA LYS A 75 1.31 20.97 -9.77
C LYS A 75 2.36 21.69 -10.62
N ASP A 76 2.06 22.88 -11.10
CA ASP A 76 2.93 23.62 -12.02
C ASP A 76 4.17 24.19 -11.32
N SER A 77 4.17 24.22 -9.98
CA SER A 77 5.31 24.66 -9.16
C SER A 77 6.42 23.61 -9.04
N PHE A 78 6.11 22.33 -9.24
CA PHE A 78 7.07 21.23 -9.09
C PHE A 78 7.15 20.28 -10.30
N ILE A 79 6.09 20.14 -11.11
CA ILE A 79 6.14 19.27 -12.28
C ILE A 79 7.01 19.89 -13.37
N GLY A 80 7.95 19.10 -13.90
CA GLY A 80 8.85 19.52 -14.99
C GLY A 80 9.84 20.63 -14.59
N LYS A 81 9.89 21.01 -13.32
CA LYS A 81 10.82 22.02 -12.80
C LYS A 81 12.14 21.37 -12.38
N LYS A 82 13.24 22.11 -12.51
CA LYS A 82 14.54 21.74 -11.93
C LYS A 82 14.37 21.54 -10.42
N TYR A 83 14.79 20.38 -9.92
CA TYR A 83 14.60 19.95 -8.52
C TYR A 83 13.14 19.82 -8.05
N GLY A 84 12.17 19.63 -8.96
CA GLY A 84 10.75 19.50 -8.60
C GLY A 84 10.48 18.46 -7.50
N ALA A 85 11.13 17.30 -7.58
CA ALA A 85 11.08 16.25 -6.56
C ALA A 85 11.51 16.76 -5.18
N LEU A 86 12.67 17.43 -5.12
CA LEU A 86 13.22 17.94 -3.87
C LEU A 86 12.40 19.09 -3.31
N LYS A 87 11.83 19.95 -4.17
CA LYS A 87 10.92 21.03 -3.75
C LYS A 87 9.65 20.45 -3.11
N LEU A 88 9.03 19.47 -3.76
CA LEU A 88 7.84 18.81 -3.21
C LEU A 88 8.19 18.09 -1.90
N TRP A 89 9.30 17.36 -1.87
CA TRP A 89 9.75 16.70 -0.65
C TRP A 89 10.03 17.68 0.48
N ALA A 90 10.72 18.79 0.22
CA ALA A 90 11.01 19.81 1.22
C ALA A 90 9.72 20.38 1.81
N VAL A 91 8.69 20.63 1.01
CA VAL A 91 7.38 21.06 1.52
C VAL A 91 6.78 19.98 2.43
N LEU A 92 6.74 18.73 2.00
CA LEU A 92 6.17 17.64 2.82
C LEU A 92 6.96 17.37 4.09
N ALA A 93 8.30 17.38 4.02
CA ALA A 93 9.18 17.12 5.14
C ALA A 93 9.21 18.28 6.13
N ILE A 94 9.44 19.50 5.65
CA ILE A 94 9.60 20.66 6.53
C ILE A 94 8.25 21.09 7.07
N VAL A 95 7.22 21.22 6.23
CA VAL A 95 5.90 21.71 6.68
C VAL A 95 5.03 20.58 7.23
N GLY A 96 5.02 19.41 6.58
CA GLY A 96 4.12 18.32 6.93
C GLY A 96 4.62 17.40 8.05
N ILE A 97 5.93 17.36 8.31
CA ILE A 97 6.52 16.45 9.32
C ILE A 97 7.19 17.25 10.43
N ILE A 98 8.17 18.10 10.10
CA ILE A 98 8.97 18.81 11.11
C ILE A 98 8.18 19.94 11.78
N ASN A 99 7.51 20.79 11.00
CA ASN A 99 6.74 21.96 11.46
C ASN A 99 5.22 21.74 11.36
N THR A 100 4.76 20.52 11.61
CA THR A 100 3.32 20.25 11.58
C THR A 100 2.60 21.04 12.69
N PRO A 101 1.39 21.60 12.46
CA PRO A 101 0.70 22.43 13.45
C PRO A 101 0.28 21.74 14.75
N GLY A 102 0.33 20.40 14.81
CA GLY A 102 0.04 19.63 16.02
C GLY A 102 1.26 18.87 16.53
N PRO A 103 1.27 18.44 17.80
CA PRO A 103 2.41 17.74 18.42
C PRO A 103 2.50 16.28 17.95
N ALA A 104 2.71 16.08 16.65
CA ALA A 104 2.82 14.75 16.04
C ALA A 104 4.22 14.15 16.27
N PRO A 105 4.34 12.81 16.31
CA PRO A 105 5.66 12.16 16.33
C PRO A 105 6.57 12.68 15.21
N CYS A 106 7.87 12.76 15.49
CA CYS A 106 8.92 13.34 14.62
C CYS A 106 8.85 14.86 14.35
N SER A 107 7.82 15.57 14.81
CA SER A 107 7.76 17.04 14.71
C SER A 107 8.49 17.74 15.86
N ILE A 108 8.82 19.01 15.68
CA ILE A 108 9.39 19.87 16.74
C ILE A 108 8.43 19.92 17.94
N GLU A 109 7.17 20.22 17.67
CA GLU A 109 6.10 20.26 18.68
C GLU A 109 5.94 18.91 19.39
N GLY A 110 6.05 17.81 18.65
CA GLY A 110 5.99 16.46 19.20
C GLY A 110 7.11 16.19 20.20
N ILE A 111 8.33 16.61 19.89
CA ILE A 111 9.49 16.42 20.76
C ILE A 111 9.40 17.31 22.00
N ILE A 112 8.88 18.53 21.87
CA ILE A 112 8.82 19.52 22.96
C ILE A 112 7.64 19.26 23.90
N TYR A 113 6.46 18.97 23.35
CA TYR A 113 5.21 18.99 24.11
C TYR A 113 4.61 17.62 24.42
N THR A 114 5.17 16.54 23.89
CA THR A 114 4.70 15.18 24.23
C THR A 114 5.66 14.51 25.19
N GLN A 115 5.16 13.50 25.90
CA GLN A 115 5.99 12.63 26.72
C GLN A 115 6.44 11.37 25.96
N LEU A 116 6.39 11.39 24.62
CA LEU A 116 6.81 10.27 23.80
C LEU A 116 8.33 10.05 23.93
N PRO A 117 8.81 8.80 24.01
CA PRO A 117 10.24 8.54 24.10
C PRO A 117 10.98 9.09 22.87
N LEU A 118 12.13 9.74 23.05
CA LEU A 118 12.92 10.26 21.93
C LEU A 118 13.28 9.16 20.90
N GLU A 119 13.51 7.95 21.38
CA GLU A 119 13.73 6.77 20.53
C GLU A 119 12.57 6.52 19.56
N PHE A 120 11.33 6.75 19.98
CA PHE A 120 10.14 6.63 19.14
C PHE A 120 10.17 7.64 17.97
N HIS A 121 10.57 8.88 18.25
CA HIS A 121 10.73 9.92 17.21
C HIS A 121 11.85 9.53 16.23
N LEU A 122 13.01 9.13 16.74
CA LEU A 122 14.19 8.88 15.92
C LEU A 122 14.08 7.62 15.07
N LYS A 123 13.45 6.55 15.59
CA LYS A 123 13.22 5.32 14.82
C LYS A 123 12.06 5.43 13.84
N GLY A 124 11.04 6.26 14.13
CA GLY A 124 9.94 6.52 13.20
C GLY A 124 10.32 7.45 12.04
N ALA A 125 11.22 8.41 12.26
CA ALA A 125 11.55 9.44 11.27
C ALA A 125 12.09 8.91 9.91
N PRO A 126 13.00 7.90 9.86
CA PRO A 126 13.51 7.38 8.60
C PRO A 126 12.41 6.88 7.67
N GLU A 127 11.40 6.16 8.18
CA GLU A 127 10.27 5.68 7.36
C GLU A 127 9.56 6.85 6.71
N ILE A 128 9.13 7.82 7.52
CA ILE A 128 8.26 8.92 7.06
C ILE A 128 9.03 9.83 6.07
N LEU A 129 10.31 10.11 6.34
CA LEU A 129 11.15 10.94 5.46
C LEU A 129 11.47 10.24 4.13
N ILE A 130 11.79 8.94 4.16
CA ILE A 130 12.11 8.18 2.95
C ILE A 130 10.84 7.91 2.13
N GLN A 131 9.73 7.58 2.78
CA GLN A 131 8.44 7.38 2.12
C GLN A 131 8.00 8.64 1.37
N THR A 132 8.08 9.81 2.01
CA THR A 132 7.71 11.09 1.39
C THR A 132 8.71 11.51 0.30
N LEU A 133 9.99 11.15 0.43
CA LEU A 133 11.01 11.39 -0.61
C LEU A 133 10.72 10.56 -1.86
N LEU A 134 10.49 9.25 -1.70
CA LEU A 134 10.13 8.35 -2.79
C LEU A 134 8.82 8.80 -3.45
N PHE A 135 7.82 9.14 -2.65
CA PHE A 135 6.56 9.70 -3.13
C PHE A 135 6.79 10.94 -4.00
N SER A 136 7.55 11.92 -3.49
CA SER A 136 7.83 13.16 -4.20
C SER A 136 8.59 12.91 -5.50
N TYR A 137 9.59 12.02 -5.45
CA TYR A 137 10.37 11.61 -6.61
C TYR A 137 9.48 11.01 -7.70
N PHE A 138 8.61 10.05 -7.37
CA PHE A 138 7.75 9.38 -8.35
C PHE A 138 6.61 10.28 -8.87
N VAL A 139 6.04 11.16 -8.02
CA VAL A 139 4.99 12.09 -8.42
C VAL A 139 5.50 13.11 -9.43
N THR A 140 6.62 13.77 -9.09
CA THR A 140 7.21 14.88 -9.88
C THR A 140 7.90 14.43 -11.15
N ARG A 141 8.21 13.13 -11.27
CA ARG A 141 8.67 12.53 -12.51
C ARG A 141 7.52 12.61 -13.52
N THR A 142 7.53 13.68 -14.31
CA THR A 142 6.74 13.79 -15.53
C THR A 142 7.18 12.67 -16.44
N GLN A 143 6.22 11.91 -16.98
CA GLN A 143 6.44 11.38 -18.32
C GLN A 143 6.66 12.63 -19.18
N LYS A 144 7.92 13.00 -19.45
CA LYS A 144 8.18 13.79 -20.65
C LYS A 144 7.40 13.08 -21.75
N ALA A 145 6.69 13.83 -22.57
CA ALA A 145 6.06 13.31 -23.79
C ALA A 145 7.11 12.83 -24.82
N THR A 146 8.22 12.22 -24.37
CA THR A 146 8.88 11.18 -25.14
C THR A 146 7.91 10.00 -25.12
N LYS A 147 7.49 9.58 -26.30
CA LYS A 147 6.58 8.48 -26.65
C LYS A 147 6.95 7.10 -26.07
N LYS A 148 7.85 7.03 -25.09
CA LYS A 148 8.24 5.85 -24.32
C LYS A 148 8.06 6.14 -22.83
N SER A 149 6.99 5.60 -22.27
CA SER A 149 6.81 5.46 -20.84
C SER A 149 8.03 4.77 -20.21
N PHE A 150 8.82 5.46 -19.38
CA PHE A 150 10.00 4.89 -18.70
C PHE A 150 9.65 3.66 -17.85
N VAL A 151 8.43 3.64 -17.31
CA VAL A 151 7.85 2.47 -16.65
C VAL A 151 6.94 1.81 -17.68
N SER A 152 7.35 0.68 -18.26
CA SER A 152 6.53 -0.01 -19.25
C SER A 152 5.14 -0.29 -18.67
N ASP A 153 4.09 -0.29 -19.50
CA ASP A 153 2.72 -0.44 -19.00
C ASP A 153 2.53 -1.75 -18.21
N LYS A 154 3.38 -2.75 -18.48
CA LYS A 154 3.64 -3.93 -17.63
C LYS A 154 3.78 -3.60 -16.14
N TYR A 155 4.66 -2.69 -15.76
CA TYR A 155 4.91 -2.34 -14.36
C TYR A 155 3.74 -1.57 -13.75
N LYS A 156 3.06 -0.72 -14.53
CA LYS A 156 1.88 0.00 -14.03
C LYS A 156 0.71 -0.96 -13.77
N THR A 157 0.46 -1.88 -14.70
CA THR A 157 -0.59 -2.90 -14.58
C THR A 157 -0.27 -3.86 -13.45
N ALA A 158 1.00 -4.24 -13.28
CA ALA A 158 1.45 -5.07 -12.16
C ALA A 158 1.32 -4.37 -10.80
N CYS A 159 1.65 -3.07 -10.69
CA CYS A 159 1.43 -2.32 -9.46
C CYS A 159 -0.07 -2.25 -9.10
N LEU A 160 -0.95 -2.09 -10.08
CA LEU A 160 -2.40 -2.13 -9.85
C LEU A 160 -2.86 -3.49 -9.33
N ALA A 161 -2.41 -4.59 -9.96
CA ALA A 161 -2.72 -5.93 -9.49
C ALA A 161 -2.24 -6.14 -8.05
N MET A 162 -0.99 -5.74 -7.74
CA MET A 162 -0.42 -5.78 -6.39
C MET A 162 -1.27 -5.02 -5.36
N MET A 163 -1.71 -3.79 -5.69
CA MET A 163 -2.58 -3.00 -4.81
C MET A 163 -3.94 -3.68 -4.59
N ILE A 164 -4.57 -4.17 -5.67
CA ILE A 164 -5.84 -4.90 -5.57
C ILE A 164 -5.66 -6.18 -4.74
N THR A 165 -4.51 -6.86 -4.85
CA THR A 165 -4.20 -8.03 -4.03
C THR A 165 -4.14 -7.68 -2.54
N GLY A 166 -3.41 -6.64 -2.15
CA GLY A 166 -3.31 -6.23 -0.74
C GLY A 166 -4.66 -5.81 -0.15
N ILE A 167 -5.43 -5.01 -0.91
CA ILE A 167 -6.79 -4.60 -0.52
C ILE A 167 -7.73 -5.81 -0.44
N GLY A 168 -7.69 -6.67 -1.46
CA GLY A 168 -8.50 -7.87 -1.56
C GLY A 168 -8.24 -8.83 -0.41
N PHE A 169 -6.98 -9.05 -0.05
CA PHE A 169 -6.58 -9.88 1.09
C PHE A 169 -7.16 -9.33 2.40
N SER A 170 -6.97 -8.03 2.65
CA SER A 170 -7.46 -7.36 3.87
C SER A 170 -8.99 -7.41 3.98
N LEU A 171 -9.70 -7.04 2.90
CA LEU A 171 -11.17 -7.05 2.88
C LEU A 171 -11.72 -8.48 2.98
N SER A 172 -11.08 -9.46 2.33
CA SER A 172 -11.51 -10.86 2.41
C SER A 172 -11.38 -11.40 3.85
N GLY A 173 -10.30 -11.04 4.55
CA GLY A 173 -10.13 -11.38 5.97
C GLY A 173 -11.22 -10.78 6.86
N ILE A 174 -11.56 -9.50 6.67
CA ILE A 174 -12.65 -8.86 7.42
C ILE A 174 -13.99 -9.55 7.15
N VAL A 175 -14.32 -9.79 5.88
CA VAL A 175 -15.58 -10.46 5.49
C VAL A 175 -15.64 -11.87 6.09
N LEU A 176 -14.52 -12.60 6.09
CA LEU A 176 -14.44 -13.94 6.67
C LEU A 176 -14.64 -13.92 8.19
N ALA A 177 -14.01 -12.99 8.92
CA ALA A 177 -14.24 -12.81 10.36
C ALA A 177 -15.72 -12.58 10.67
N LEU A 178 -16.37 -11.68 9.92
CA LEU A 178 -17.79 -11.35 10.11
C LEU A 178 -18.69 -12.56 9.86
N ILE A 179 -18.42 -13.35 8.82
CA ILE A 179 -19.21 -14.55 8.50
C ILE A 179 -19.02 -15.64 9.57
N LEU A 180 -17.78 -15.86 10.00
CA LEU A 180 -17.44 -16.87 11.01
C LEU A 180 -17.81 -16.42 12.44
N LYS A 181 -18.23 -15.16 12.63
CA LYS A 181 -18.46 -14.54 13.94
C LYS A 181 -17.25 -14.65 14.87
N VAL A 182 -16.06 -14.59 14.27
CA VAL A 182 -14.77 -14.59 14.95
C VAL A 182 -14.33 -13.16 15.13
N ASP A 183 -13.58 -12.88 16.19
CA ASP A 183 -12.98 -11.57 16.39
C ASP A 183 -12.09 -11.21 15.19
N ILE A 184 -12.32 -10.03 14.60
CA ILE A 184 -11.49 -9.50 13.52
C ILE A 184 -10.03 -9.38 13.98
N MET A 185 -9.80 -9.16 15.28
CA MET A 185 -8.48 -9.10 15.90
C MET A 185 -7.73 -10.43 15.88
N ALA A 186 -8.41 -11.58 15.80
CA ALA A 186 -7.76 -12.89 15.87
C ALA A 186 -6.80 -13.14 14.70
N GLY A 187 -7.02 -12.49 13.54
CA GLY A 187 -6.14 -12.62 12.37
C GLY A 187 -4.91 -11.72 12.46
N MET A 188 -4.85 -10.90 13.52
CA MET A 188 -3.91 -9.80 13.66
C MET A 188 -2.80 -10.10 14.66
N GLU A 189 -3.08 -10.95 15.64
CA GLU A 189 -2.06 -11.54 16.52
C GLU A 189 -1.08 -12.41 15.72
N ASP A 190 -1.51 -12.86 14.54
CA ASP A 190 -0.71 -13.67 13.63
C ASP A 190 0.20 -12.82 12.73
N LYS A 191 1.40 -12.54 13.22
CA LYS A 191 2.47 -11.82 12.48
C LYS A 191 2.81 -12.49 11.15
N MET A 192 2.67 -13.81 11.06
CA MET A 192 2.99 -14.56 9.85
C MET A 192 1.94 -14.35 8.76
N ALA A 193 0.67 -14.06 9.12
CA ALA A 193 -0.38 -13.72 8.16
C ALA A 193 -0.07 -12.42 7.36
N PHE A 194 0.55 -11.42 7.99
CA PHE A 194 1.03 -10.21 7.28
C PHE A 194 2.16 -10.54 6.29
N GLY A 195 3.06 -11.45 6.67
CA GLY A 195 4.08 -11.98 5.77
C GLY A 195 3.47 -12.68 4.56
N VAL A 196 2.45 -13.51 4.78
CA VAL A 196 1.70 -14.20 3.70
C VAL A 196 1.05 -13.20 2.74
N MET A 197 0.43 -12.13 3.25
CA MET A 197 -0.11 -11.06 2.41
C MET A 197 0.98 -10.38 1.57
N GLY A 198 2.13 -10.07 2.16
CA GLY A 198 3.27 -9.49 1.46
C GLY A 198 3.78 -10.38 0.32
N ILE A 199 3.91 -11.68 0.59
CA ILE A 199 4.29 -12.68 -0.42
C ILE A 199 3.24 -12.74 -1.54
N ALA A 200 1.94 -12.77 -1.20
CA ALA A 200 0.85 -12.76 -2.17
C ALA A 200 0.92 -11.54 -3.10
N MET A 201 1.19 -10.36 -2.54
CA MET A 201 1.34 -9.11 -3.30
C MET A 201 2.52 -9.15 -4.27
N ILE A 202 3.67 -9.66 -3.84
CA ILE A 202 4.87 -9.81 -4.69
C ILE A 202 4.60 -10.83 -5.82
N ILE A 203 4.00 -11.97 -5.50
CA ILE A 203 3.65 -12.98 -6.51
C ILE A 203 2.66 -12.40 -7.53
N ALA A 204 1.62 -11.69 -7.09
CA ALA A 204 0.68 -11.03 -7.99
C ALA A 204 1.39 -10.02 -8.90
N PHE A 205 2.30 -9.21 -8.35
CA PHE A 205 3.11 -8.29 -9.15
C PHE A 205 3.92 -9.02 -10.24
N VAL A 206 4.66 -10.07 -9.88
CA VAL A 206 5.51 -10.83 -10.81
C VAL A 206 4.67 -11.63 -11.83
N ALA A 207 3.54 -12.19 -11.41
CA ALA A 207 2.63 -12.90 -12.31
C ALA A 207 2.01 -11.95 -13.34
N THR A 208 1.54 -10.78 -12.92
CA THR A 208 0.99 -9.77 -13.83
C THR A 208 2.07 -9.21 -14.76
N GLN A 209 3.29 -9.02 -14.25
CA GLN A 209 4.47 -8.70 -15.06
C GLN A 209 4.64 -9.73 -16.19
N TRP A 210 4.72 -11.01 -15.85
CA TRP A 210 4.91 -12.11 -16.79
C TRP A 210 3.78 -12.19 -17.82
N TYR A 211 2.52 -12.08 -17.39
CA TYR A 211 1.36 -12.14 -18.28
C TYR A 211 1.38 -11.00 -19.32
N VAL A 212 1.66 -9.77 -18.90
CA VAL A 212 1.67 -8.62 -19.82
C VAL A 212 2.76 -8.78 -20.90
N GLN A 213 3.84 -9.52 -20.62
CA GLN A 213 4.88 -9.83 -21.62
C GLN A 213 4.51 -10.98 -22.55
N ASN A 214 3.75 -11.96 -22.07
CA ASN A 214 3.46 -13.20 -22.78
C ASN A 214 1.95 -13.32 -23.06
N GLN A 215 1.41 -12.40 -23.88
CA GLN A 215 -0.03 -12.25 -24.01
C GLN A 215 -0.65 -13.32 -24.91
N ASN A 216 -1.29 -14.32 -24.31
CA ASN A 216 -2.17 -15.24 -25.01
C ASN A 216 -3.30 -15.73 -24.08
N THR A 217 -4.29 -16.41 -24.65
CA THR A 217 -5.47 -16.90 -23.90
C THR A 217 -5.09 -17.90 -22.80
N PHE A 218 -4.10 -18.74 -23.05
CA PHE A 218 -3.62 -19.73 -22.08
C PHE A 218 -2.96 -19.06 -20.86
N ASN A 219 -2.06 -18.10 -21.10
CA ASN A 219 -1.37 -17.32 -20.07
C ASN A 219 -2.33 -16.41 -19.30
N LYS A 220 -3.44 -15.98 -19.91
CA LYS A 220 -4.52 -15.29 -19.21
C LYS A 220 -5.16 -16.21 -18.15
N VAL A 221 -5.44 -17.47 -18.51
CA VAL A 221 -5.97 -18.46 -17.58
C VAL A 221 -4.97 -18.77 -16.48
N ILE A 222 -3.69 -18.99 -16.81
CA ILE A 222 -2.62 -19.20 -15.82
C ILE A 222 -2.53 -18.02 -14.87
N HIS A 223 -2.56 -16.79 -15.38
CA HIS A 223 -2.52 -15.59 -14.55
C HIS A 223 -3.69 -15.53 -13.55
N LEU A 224 -4.92 -15.81 -14.00
CA LEU A 224 -6.08 -15.88 -13.10
C LEU A 224 -5.93 -16.98 -12.05
N ILE A 225 -5.41 -18.15 -12.45
CA ILE A 225 -5.14 -19.25 -11.52
C ILE A 225 -4.13 -18.80 -10.46
N ILE A 226 -3.01 -18.16 -10.84
CA ILE A 226 -2.02 -17.67 -9.88
C ILE A 226 -2.65 -16.62 -8.95
N CYS A 227 -3.40 -15.66 -9.50
CA CYS A 227 -4.08 -14.63 -8.70
C CYS A 227 -5.10 -15.23 -7.73
N TYR A 228 -5.86 -16.25 -8.15
CA TYR A 228 -6.77 -16.99 -7.29
C TYR A 228 -6.02 -17.76 -6.21
N SER A 229 -4.92 -18.44 -6.59
CA SER A 229 -4.09 -19.18 -5.64
C SER A 229 -3.57 -18.28 -4.53
N VAL A 230 -3.09 -17.07 -4.84
CA VAL A 230 -2.56 -16.18 -3.79
C VAL A 230 -3.64 -15.48 -2.96
N LEU A 231 -4.85 -15.26 -3.51
CA LEU A 231 -5.94 -14.56 -2.82
C LEU A 231 -6.92 -15.47 -2.09
N ALA A 232 -7.01 -16.74 -2.49
CA ALA A 232 -7.96 -17.71 -1.94
C ALA A 232 -7.24 -18.93 -1.36
N ILE A 233 -6.44 -19.63 -2.16
CA ILE A 233 -5.83 -20.91 -1.74
C ILE A 233 -4.78 -20.69 -0.65
N LEU A 234 -3.85 -19.76 -0.87
CA LEU A 234 -2.75 -19.46 0.05
C LEU A 234 -3.25 -19.07 1.44
N PRO A 235 -4.17 -18.09 1.61
CA PRO A 235 -4.71 -17.79 2.95
C PRO A 235 -5.52 -18.95 3.52
N THR A 236 -6.25 -19.73 2.70
CA THR A 236 -6.96 -20.92 3.19
C THR A 236 -5.98 -21.94 3.75
N VAL A 237 -5.02 -22.39 2.95
CA VAL A 237 -4.00 -23.38 3.34
C VAL A 237 -3.25 -22.90 4.57
N TYR A 238 -2.85 -21.63 4.59
CA TYR A 238 -2.21 -21.01 5.74
C TYR A 238 -3.06 -21.16 7.01
N ASN A 239 -4.33 -20.73 6.97
CA ASN A 239 -5.24 -20.82 8.12
C ASN A 239 -5.46 -22.26 8.60
N TYR A 240 -5.44 -23.25 7.69
CA TYR A 240 -5.53 -24.66 8.06
C TYR A 240 -4.24 -25.19 8.70
N ILE A 241 -3.06 -24.74 8.24
CA ILE A 241 -1.76 -25.17 8.77
C ILE A 241 -1.55 -24.64 10.19
N VAL A 242 -1.85 -23.36 10.42
CA VAL A 242 -1.63 -22.71 11.73
C VAL A 242 -2.82 -22.88 12.69
N ASP A 243 -3.82 -23.65 12.28
CA ASP A 243 -5.09 -23.85 13.00
C ASP A 243 -5.72 -22.52 13.46
N SER A 244 -5.73 -21.55 12.55
CA SER A 244 -6.22 -20.21 12.81
C SER A 244 -7.75 -20.20 13.05
N PRO A 245 -8.28 -19.25 13.84
CA PRO A 245 -9.72 -19.01 13.94
C PRO A 245 -10.42 -18.75 12.58
N PHE A 246 -9.65 -18.43 11.53
CA PHE A 246 -10.12 -18.23 10.16
C PHE A 246 -10.09 -19.52 9.32
N LYS A 247 -9.82 -20.68 9.93
CA LYS A 247 -9.80 -22.00 9.28
C LYS A 247 -11.17 -22.34 8.71
N SER A 248 -11.35 -22.07 7.43
CA SER A 248 -12.58 -22.33 6.70
C SER A 248 -12.32 -22.38 5.20
N SER A 249 -13.07 -23.23 4.50
CA SER A 249 -13.10 -23.25 3.03
C SER A 249 -13.78 -22.01 2.43
N LEU A 250 -14.47 -21.19 3.24
CA LEU A 250 -15.14 -19.96 2.79
C LEU A 250 -14.16 -18.95 2.16
N ALA A 251 -12.90 -18.93 2.61
CA ALA A 251 -11.87 -18.06 2.05
C ALA A 251 -11.63 -18.34 0.54
N LEU A 252 -11.83 -19.59 0.09
CA LEU A 252 -11.78 -19.96 -1.33
C LEU A 252 -12.85 -19.22 -2.15
N VAL A 253 -14.06 -19.10 -1.59
CA VAL A 253 -15.18 -18.43 -2.26
C VAL A 253 -15.02 -16.91 -2.22
N ILE A 254 -14.66 -16.36 -1.06
CA ILE A 254 -14.49 -14.90 -0.88
C ILE A 254 -13.37 -14.39 -1.78
N GLY A 255 -12.27 -15.14 -1.91
CA GLY A 255 -11.12 -14.78 -2.74
C GLY A 255 -11.42 -14.69 -4.25
N VAL A 256 -12.54 -15.24 -4.72
CA VAL A 256 -12.97 -15.11 -6.14
C VAL A 256 -13.18 -13.63 -6.52
N ILE A 257 -13.76 -12.84 -5.63
CA ILE A 257 -14.12 -11.44 -5.89
C ILE A 257 -12.87 -10.59 -6.23
N PRO A 258 -11.85 -10.49 -5.37
CA PRO A 258 -10.65 -9.71 -5.71
C PRO A 258 -9.91 -10.27 -6.93
N THR A 259 -9.91 -11.59 -7.15
CA THR A 259 -9.34 -12.18 -8.37
C THR A 259 -10.07 -11.73 -9.63
N MET A 260 -11.40 -11.70 -9.63
CA MET A 260 -12.19 -11.20 -10.75
C MET A 260 -11.90 -9.72 -11.02
N ILE A 261 -11.77 -8.90 -9.96
CA ILE A 261 -11.42 -7.48 -10.09
C ILE A 261 -10.06 -7.31 -10.76
N ILE A 262 -9.04 -8.08 -10.34
CA ILE A 262 -7.73 -8.09 -11.00
C ILE A 262 -7.89 -8.43 -12.48
N GLY A 263 -8.65 -9.49 -12.80
CA GLY A 263 -8.91 -9.88 -14.18
C GLY A 263 -9.52 -8.75 -15.00
N ILE A 264 -10.61 -8.14 -14.52
CA ILE A 264 -11.29 -7.04 -15.21
C ILE A 264 -10.32 -5.87 -15.45
N VAL A 265 -9.58 -5.45 -14.41
CA VAL A 265 -8.71 -4.28 -14.48
C VAL A 265 -7.50 -4.54 -15.40
N VAL A 266 -6.83 -5.68 -15.24
CA VAL A 266 -5.64 -6.03 -16.02
C VAL A 266 -5.99 -6.25 -17.50
N TYR A 267 -7.05 -7.00 -17.78
CA TYR A 267 -7.37 -7.40 -19.16
C TYR A 267 -8.07 -6.28 -19.95
N LYS A 268 -8.89 -5.45 -19.29
CA LYS A 268 -9.46 -4.26 -19.95
C LYS A 268 -8.38 -3.27 -20.33
N ARG A 269 -7.47 -2.97 -19.39
CA ARG A 269 -6.36 -2.05 -19.62
C ARG A 269 -5.42 -2.53 -20.73
N ASN A 270 -5.16 -3.82 -20.83
CA ASN A 270 -4.31 -4.36 -21.88
C ASN A 270 -4.98 -4.35 -23.26
N LYS A 271 -6.31 -4.49 -23.36
CA LYS A 271 -7.04 -4.29 -24.63
C LYS A 271 -6.92 -2.85 -25.14
N GLU A 272 -7.00 -1.86 -24.26
CA GLU A 272 -6.90 -0.42 -24.60
C GLU A 272 -5.49 0.03 -25.04
N VAL A 273 -4.45 -0.77 -24.79
CA VAL A 273 -3.06 -0.47 -25.20
C VAL A 273 -2.74 -1.02 -26.60
N ILE A 274 -3.55 -1.95 -27.11
CA ILE A 274 -3.36 -2.63 -28.41
C ILE A 274 -4.27 -2.04 -29.50
N SER A 275 -5.35 -1.36 -29.12
CA SER A 275 -6.23 -0.57 -30.00
C SER A 275 -5.71 0.85 -30.23
#